data_AF-A0A350UJY1-F1
#
_entry.id   AF-A0A350UJY1-F1
#
_cell.length_a   1.000
_cell.length_b   1.000
_cell.length_c   1.000
_cell.angle_alpha   90.00
_cell.angle_beta   90.00
_cell.angle_gamma   90.00
#
_symmetry.space_group_name_H-M   'P 1'
#
loop_
_entity.id
_entity.type
_entity.pdbx_description
1 polymer ?
#
loop_
_entity_poly.entity_id
_entity_poly.type
_entity_poly.pdbx_seq_one_letter_code
_entity_poly.pdbx_strand_id
1 'polypeptide(L)'
;MHRVDDQFAEQELLLLYIAKKLREAKKLEELLTQAGIDYLVECDTYRGGIIFVSERVGAFFYVADDAAEAARAVLRDNGYRPYEALG
;
A
#
# COMPACT_ATOMS: atom_id res chain seq x y z
N MET A 1 -36.03 -15.62 10.12
CA MET A 1 -35.76 -14.24 9.66
C MET A 1 -34.25 -14.04 9.77
N HIS A 2 -33.52 -14.27 8.68
CA HIS A 2 -32.06 -14.19 8.65
C HIS A 2 -31.72 -12.74 8.30
N ARG A 3 -31.12 -12.00 9.22
CA ARG A 3 -30.59 -10.67 8.92
C ARG A 3 -29.26 -10.91 8.21
N VAL A 4 -29.27 -10.78 6.89
CA VAL A 4 -28.04 -10.66 6.12
C VAL A 4 -27.57 -9.24 6.40
N ASP A 5 -26.65 -9.12 7.36
CA ASP A 5 -25.98 -7.86 7.63
C ASP A 5 -25.06 -7.56 6.44
N ASP A 6 -25.61 -6.89 5.43
CA ASP A 6 -24.90 -6.27 4.29
C ASP A 6 -23.97 -5.11 4.74
N GLN A 7 -23.56 -5.07 6.01
CA GLN A 7 -22.77 -3.97 6.59
C GLN A 7 -21.26 -4.13 6.42
N PHE A 8 -20.79 -5.20 5.79
CA PHE A 8 -19.41 -5.30 5.36
C PHE A 8 -19.32 -4.79 3.92
N ALA A 9 -19.39 -3.47 3.76
CA ALA A 9 -18.89 -2.84 2.55
C ALA A 9 -17.44 -3.32 2.39
N GLU A 10 -17.13 -4.06 1.32
CA GLU A 10 -15.76 -4.36 0.93
C GLU A 10 -15.04 -3.01 0.87
N GLN A 11 -14.17 -2.75 1.85
CA GLN A 11 -13.54 -1.46 2.00
C GLN A 11 -12.60 -1.28 0.81
N GLU A 12 -12.84 -0.26 0.00
CA GLU A 12 -12.02 0.00 -1.18
C GLU A 12 -10.59 0.34 -0.72
N LEU A 13 -9.65 -0.53 -1.09
CA LEU A 13 -8.24 -0.39 -0.75
C LEU A 13 -7.50 0.26 -1.90
N LEU A 14 -6.81 1.36 -1.60
CA LEU A 14 -6.00 2.09 -2.55
C LEU A 14 -4.54 1.68 -2.46
N LEU A 15 -3.93 1.41 -3.61
CA LEU A 15 -2.48 1.19 -3.67
C LEU A 15 -1.76 2.46 -3.24
N LEU A 16 -0.97 2.34 -2.18
CA LEU A 16 -0.19 3.42 -1.59
C LEU A 16 1.25 3.41 -2.09
N TYR A 17 1.91 2.24 -2.10
CA TYR A 17 3.32 2.13 -2.46
C TYR A 17 3.70 0.70 -2.84
N ILE A 18 4.71 0.55 -3.71
CA ILE A 18 5.31 -0.77 -4.02
C ILE A 18 6.78 -0.73 -3.61
N ALA A 19 7.11 -1.43 -2.52
CA ALA A 19 8.48 -1.60 -2.07
C ALA A 19 9.17 -2.72 -2.86
N LYS A 20 10.33 -2.40 -3.45
CA LYS A 20 11.07 -3.34 -4.32
C LYS A 20 12.08 -4.20 -3.57
N LYS A 21 12.33 -3.88 -2.30
CA LYS A 21 13.31 -4.55 -1.42
C LYS A 21 12.69 -4.81 -0.05
N LEU A 22 12.99 -5.95 0.57
CA LEU A 22 12.48 -6.28 1.91
C LEU A 22 12.82 -5.22 2.97
N ARG A 23 14.04 -4.66 2.94
CA ARG A 23 14.45 -3.60 3.87
C ARG A 23 13.58 -2.34 3.72
N GLU A 24 13.16 -2.03 2.50
CA GLU A 24 12.30 -0.89 2.23
C GLU A 24 10.88 -1.16 2.75
N ALA A 25 10.34 -2.35 2.47
CA ALA A 25 9.03 -2.76 2.97
C ALA A 25 8.94 -2.68 4.50
N LYS A 26 9.93 -3.25 5.21
CA LYS A 26 9.98 -3.22 6.69
C LYS A 26 10.02 -1.81 7.28
N LYS A 27 10.73 -0.89 6.61
CA LYS A 27 10.75 0.52 7.03
C LYS A 27 9.39 1.17 6.84
N LEU A 28 8.70 0.85 5.76
CA LEU A 28 7.39 1.41 5.47
C LEU A 28 6.33 0.87 6.45
N GLU A 29 6.37 -0.43 6.76
CA GLU A 29 5.53 -1.04 7.81
C GLU A 29 5.70 -0.33 9.15
N GLU A 30 6.94 -0.15 9.61
CA GLU A 30 7.25 0.52 10.86
C GLU A 30 6.71 1.96 10.88
N LEU A 31 6.86 2.67 9.77
CA LEU A 31 6.49 4.06 9.62
C LEU A 31 4.96 4.27 9.62
N LEU A 32 4.22 3.41 8.91
CA LEU A 32 2.76 3.40 8.93
C LEU A 32 2.22 2.98 10.30
N THR A 33 2.82 1.96 10.92
CA THR A 33 2.46 1.49 12.27
C THR A 33 2.67 2.60 13.30
N GLN A 34 3.80 3.30 13.27
CA GLN A 34 4.08 4.42 14.18
C GLN A 34 3.13 5.61 13.97
N ALA A 35 2.67 5.82 12.74
CA ALA A 35 1.67 6.83 12.42
C ALA A 35 0.23 6.43 12.80
N GLY A 36 0.01 5.20 13.27
CA GLY A 36 -1.32 4.68 13.60
C GLY A 36 -2.20 4.46 12.37
N ILE A 37 -1.59 4.18 11.21
CA ILE A 37 -2.28 3.97 9.95
C ILE A 37 -2.41 2.47 9.72
N ASP A 38 -3.65 1.99 9.59
CA ASP A 38 -3.92 0.61 9.19
C ASP A 38 -3.60 0.42 7.70
N TYR A 39 -2.95 -0.69 7.37
CA TYR A 39 -2.55 -1.03 6.01
C TYR A 39 -2.66 -2.52 5.75
N LEU A 40 -2.85 -2.86 4.48
CA LEU A 40 -2.68 -4.22 3.95
C LEU A 40 -1.36 -4.29 3.20
N VAL A 41 -0.61 -5.39 3.38
CA VAL A 41 0.59 -5.66 2.60
C VAL A 41 0.47 -7.01 1.89
N GLU A 42 0.68 -7.02 0.58
CA GLU A 42 0.69 -8.23 -0.23
C GLU A 42 2.01 -8.35 -1.00
N CYS A 43 2.48 -9.57 -1.22
CA CYS A 43 3.63 -9.83 -2.08
C CYS A 43 3.14 -10.21 -3.47
N ASP A 44 3.44 -9.39 -4.48
CA ASP A 44 3.06 -9.66 -5.87
C ASP A 44 4.23 -9.36 -6.82
N THR A 45 4.16 -9.84 -8.05
CA THR A 45 5.22 -9.65 -9.05
C THR A 45 5.04 -8.34 -9.82
N TYR A 46 6.13 -7.59 -9.95
CA TYR A 46 6.20 -6.42 -10.83
C TYR A 46 7.23 -6.65 -11.93
N ARG A 47 6.95 -6.13 -13.13
CA ARG A 47 7.88 -6.14 -14.26
C ARG A 47 8.77 -4.91 -14.20
N GLY A 48 10.09 -5.08 -14.19
CA GLY A 48 11.04 -3.97 -14.19
C GLY A 48 12.35 -4.27 -14.92
N GLY A 49 12.74 -3.36 -15.83
CA GLY A 49 14.02 -3.38 -16.55
C GLY A 49 13.86 -3.16 -18.06
N ILE A 50 14.72 -2.33 -18.66
CA ILE A 50 14.77 -2.07 -20.12
C ILE A 50 15.68 -3.09 -20.85
N ILE A 51 16.59 -3.75 -20.12
CA ILE A 51 17.60 -4.67 -20.69
C ILE A 51 17.37 -6.14 -20.25
N PHE A 52 16.79 -6.37 -19.08
CA PHE A 52 16.43 -7.71 -18.57
C PHE A 52 15.03 -7.65 -17.96
N VAL A 53 14.04 -8.30 -18.57
CA VAL A 53 12.69 -8.45 -18.01
C VAL A 53 12.74 -9.59 -16.97
N SER A 54 13.28 -9.30 -15.79
CA SER A 54 13.18 -10.22 -14.65
C SER A 54 11.86 -9.95 -13.92
N GLU A 55 11.04 -10.98 -13.72
CA GLU A 55 9.92 -10.95 -12.79
C GLU A 55 10.49 -10.79 -11.37
N ARG A 56 10.07 -9.76 -10.64
CA ARG A 56 10.54 -9.49 -9.28
C ARG A 56 9.34 -9.39 -8.35
N VAL A 57 9.42 -10.08 -7.22
CA VAL A 57 8.43 -9.95 -6.14
C VAL A 57 8.69 -8.62 -5.41
N GLY A 58 7.66 -7.79 -5.29
CA GLY A 58 7.63 -6.58 -4.47
C GLY A 58 6.56 -6.70 -3.38
N ALA A 59 6.62 -5.80 -2.39
CA ALA A 59 5.57 -5.67 -1.38
C ALA A 59 4.68 -4.48 -1.73
N PHE A 60 3.39 -4.74 -1.94
CA PHE A 60 2.36 -3.80 -2.31
C PHE A 60 1.62 -3.39 -1.05
N PHE A 61 1.65 -2.10 -0.75
CA PHE A 61 1.01 -1.52 0.42
C PHE A 61 -0.28 -0.87 -0.03
N TYR A 62 -1.37 -1.23 0.63
CA TYR A 62 -2.68 -0.66 0.42
C TYR A 62 -3.20 -0.06 1.71
N VAL A 63 -4.03 0.97 1.59
CA VAL A 63 -4.73 1.62 2.72
C VAL A 63 -6.18 1.86 2.34
N ALA A 64 -7.05 1.96 3.34
CA ALA A 64 -8.42 2.39 3.12
C ALA A 64 -8.46 3.83 2.57
N ASP A 65 -9.48 4.14 1.77
CA ASP A 65 -9.66 5.46 1.14
C ASP A 65 -9.63 6.62 2.16
N ASP A 66 -10.26 6.43 3.33
CA ASP A 66 -10.30 7.42 4.41
C ASP A 66 -8.93 7.71 5.05
N ALA A 67 -8.00 6.76 4.99
CA ALA A 67 -6.63 6.89 5.47
C ALA A 67 -5.64 7.32 4.37
N ALA A 68 -6.06 7.36 3.10
CA ALA A 68 -5.15 7.52 1.96
C ALA A 68 -4.36 8.83 1.99
N GLU A 69 -5.00 9.96 2.25
CA GLU A 69 -4.31 11.26 2.29
C GLU A 69 -3.34 11.37 3.47
N ALA A 70 -3.72 10.85 4.63
CA ALA A 70 -2.83 10.81 5.79
C ALA A 70 -1.60 9.94 5.52
N ALA A 71 -1.79 8.75 4.94
CA ALA A 71 -0.71 7.85 4.56
C ALA A 71 0.21 8.48 3.52
N ARG A 72 -0.35 9.12 2.49
CA ARG A 72 0.43 9.83 1.46
C ARG A 72 1.28 10.94 2.07
N ALA A 73 0.73 11.73 3.00
CA ALA A 73 1.48 12.78 3.69
C ALA A 73 2.67 12.19 4.47
N VAL A 74 2.41 11.16 5.28
CA VAL A 74 3.42 10.43 6.05
C VAL A 74 4.55 9.89 5.15
N LEU A 75 4.22 9.34 3.99
CA LEU A 75 5.22 8.88 3.01
C LEU A 75 6.05 10.04 2.43
N ARG A 76 5.40 11.12 2.01
CA ARG A 76 6.07 12.31 1.44
C ARG A 76 7.03 12.94 2.44
N ASP A 77 6.61 13.09 3.69
CA ASP A 77 7.41 13.67 4.77
C ASP A 77 8.68 12.86 5.08
N ASN A 78 8.67 11.57 4.73
CA ASN A 78 9.79 10.66 4.92
C ASN A 78 10.54 10.34 3.61
N GLY A 79 10.30 11.11 2.55
CA GLY A 79 11.05 11.05 1.29
C GLY A 79 10.60 9.94 0.32
N TYR A 80 9.45 9.32 0.56
CA TYR A 80 8.83 8.38 -0.37
C TYR A 80 7.94 9.10 -1.38
N ARG A 81 7.69 8.45 -2.51
CA ARG A 81 6.74 8.91 -3.53
C ARG A 81 5.54 7.98 -3.54
N PRO A 82 4.43 8.32 -2.86
CA PRO A 82 3.26 7.46 -2.84
C PRO A 82 2.59 7.43 -4.22
N TYR A 83 1.79 6.39 -4.44
CA TYR A 83 0.85 6.34 -5.55
C TYR A 83 -0.28 7.36 -5.30
N GLU A 84 -0.43 8.25 -6.26
CA GLU A 84 -1.57 9.17 -6.36
C GLU A 84 -2.43 8.58 -7.47
N ALA A 85 -3.51 7.89 -7.12
CA ALA A 85 -4.49 7.49 -8.12
C ALA A 85 -4.98 8.79 -8.79
N LEU A 86 -4.71 8.96 -10.08
CA LEU A 86 -5.29 10.04 -10.87
C LEU A 86 -6.81 9.85 -10.79
N GLY A 87 -7.47 10.73 -10.05
CA GLY A 87 -8.94 10.81 -10.03
C GLY A 87 -9.50 11.16 -11.40
#